data_AF-A0ABC8M8N1-F1
#
_entry.id   AF-A0ABC8M8N1-F1
#
_cell.length_a   1.000
_cell.length_b   1.000
_cell.length_c   1.000
_cell.angle_alpha   90.00
_cell.angle_beta   90.00
_cell.angle_gamma   90.00
#
_symmetry.space_group_name_H-M   'P 1'
#
loop_
_entity.id
_entity.type
_entity.pdbx_description
1 polymer ?
#
loop_
_entity_poly.entity_id
_entity_poly.type
_entity_poly.pdbx_seq_one_letter_code
_entity_poly.pdbx_strand_id
1 'polypeptide(L)'
;MRNVMNKGFFSSKSLSLVFPSLTPPHLRFFHRSSSPNIPIHCMADEESPNRSGDGSVSVPPPSLASSAIDFLSLCSRLKTTPRAGWVKRDVKNPESIADHMYRMGLMALVSSDIPGVNRDKCMKMAIVHDIAEAIVGDITPSCGVSKEEKNRRESEALEHMCKLLGGGERAEEIDELWREYEANESPEAKVVKDFDKLEMILQALEYEQEQGKDLEEFFTSTAGKFQTDIGKAWALEIASRRRKQQ
;
A
#
# COMPACT_ATOMS: atom_id res chain seq x y z
N MET A 1 70.57 -22.58 -7.03
CA MET A 1 70.56 -22.61 -5.55
C MET A 1 69.20 -22.06 -5.10
N ARG A 2 68.24 -22.95 -4.80
CA ARG A 2 67.63 -23.22 -3.47
C ARG A 2 66.98 -21.97 -2.84
N ASN A 3 65.64 -21.87 -2.91
CA ASN A 3 64.64 -22.11 -1.84
C ASN A 3 64.59 -20.95 -0.81
N VAL A 4 63.43 -20.42 -0.39
CA VAL A 4 62.40 -21.11 0.41
C VAL A 4 61.04 -20.39 0.29
N MET A 5 59.98 -21.20 0.22
CA MET A 5 58.55 -20.85 0.32
C MET A 5 58.17 -20.34 1.72
N ASN A 6 57.16 -19.48 1.83
CA ASN A 6 56.33 -19.45 3.03
C ASN A 6 54.84 -19.32 2.67
N LYS A 7 54.12 -20.45 2.78
CA LYS A 7 52.66 -20.52 2.71
C LYS A 7 52.13 -20.42 4.14
N GLY A 8 51.47 -19.31 4.46
CA GLY A 8 50.72 -19.17 5.70
C GLY A 8 49.38 -19.89 5.59
N PHE A 9 49.21 -20.93 6.41
CA PHE A 9 47.96 -21.64 6.66
C PHE A 9 47.11 -20.79 7.62
N PHE A 10 45.93 -20.32 7.19
CA PHE A 10 44.88 -19.87 8.11
C PHE A 10 43.78 -20.92 8.15
N SER A 11 43.73 -21.64 9.27
CA SER A 11 42.66 -22.56 9.63
C SER A 11 41.49 -21.75 10.19
N SER A 12 40.40 -21.66 9.43
CA SER A 12 39.13 -21.16 9.96
C SER A 12 38.40 -22.34 10.61
N LYS A 13 38.33 -22.32 11.94
CA LYS A 13 37.50 -23.25 12.71
C LYS A 13 36.04 -22.83 12.54
N SER A 14 35.23 -23.71 11.96
CA SER A 14 33.77 -23.59 11.93
C SER A 14 33.22 -23.66 13.36
N LEU A 15 32.66 -22.56 13.86
CA LEU A 15 31.81 -22.56 15.06
C LEU A 15 30.41 -23.00 14.63
N SER A 16 30.08 -24.26 14.90
CA SER A 16 28.70 -24.75 14.86
C SER A 16 27.94 -24.22 16.07
N LEU A 17 27.06 -23.24 15.85
CA LEU A 17 26.06 -22.80 16.81
C LEU A 17 24.96 -23.87 16.91
N VAL A 18 24.90 -24.56 18.04
CA VAL A 18 23.82 -25.47 18.39
C VAL A 18 22.64 -24.63 18.90
N PHE A 19 21.55 -24.57 18.12
CA PHE A 19 20.29 -23.99 18.58
C PHE A 19 19.53 -25.00 19.46
N PRO A 20 19.06 -24.63 20.66
CA PRO A 20 18.13 -25.47 21.41
C PRO A 20 16.76 -25.48 20.70
N SER A 21 16.27 -26.68 20.39
CA SER A 21 14.91 -26.93 19.93
C SER A 21 13.91 -26.49 21.01
N LEU A 22 13.17 -25.42 20.76
CA LEU A 22 11.98 -25.05 21.54
C LEU A 22 10.81 -25.89 21.05
N THR A 23 10.42 -26.91 21.80
CA THR A 23 9.13 -27.58 21.63
C THR A 23 8.02 -26.67 22.18
N PRO A 24 6.92 -26.45 21.44
CA PRO A 24 5.80 -25.67 21.94
C PRO A 24 5.01 -26.46 22.98
N PRO A 25 4.49 -25.83 24.05
CA PRO A 25 3.63 -26.51 25.01
C PRO A 25 2.29 -26.84 24.36
N HIS A 26 1.84 -28.08 24.57
CA HIS A 26 0.53 -28.60 24.21
C HIS A 26 -0.61 -27.60 24.54
N LEU A 27 -1.25 -27.05 23.50
CA LEU A 27 -2.58 -26.46 23.65
C LEU A 27 -3.55 -27.60 23.98
N ARG A 28 -4.02 -27.63 25.22
CA ARG A 28 -5.18 -28.44 25.60
C ARG A 28 -6.41 -27.82 24.95
N PHE A 29 -6.99 -28.52 23.99
CA PHE A 29 -8.32 -28.26 23.48
C PHE A 29 -9.32 -28.37 24.65
N PHE A 30 -9.87 -27.25 25.08
CA PHE A 30 -11.11 -27.28 25.86
C PHE A 30 -12.25 -27.61 24.91
N HIS A 31 -12.67 -28.87 24.96
CA HIS A 31 -13.93 -29.34 24.41
C HIS A 31 -15.04 -28.64 25.23
N ARG A 32 -15.66 -27.58 24.67
CA ARG A 32 -16.87 -27.02 25.25
C ARG A 32 -18.04 -27.87 24.78
N SER A 33 -18.50 -28.68 25.70
CA SER A 33 -19.70 -29.50 25.62
C SER A 33 -20.94 -28.66 25.35
N SER A 34 -21.79 -29.27 24.52
CA SER A 34 -23.17 -28.94 24.18
C SER A 34 -24.04 -28.78 25.42
N SER A 35 -25.00 -27.86 25.35
CA SER A 35 -26.12 -27.71 26.30
C SER A 35 -27.26 -26.94 25.61
N PRO A 36 -28.52 -27.13 26.02
CA PRO A 36 -29.50 -27.80 25.18
C PRO A 36 -30.62 -26.88 24.65
N ASN A 37 -31.37 -27.46 23.71
CA ASN A 37 -32.64 -27.00 23.16
C ASN A 37 -33.57 -26.35 24.22
N ILE A 38 -34.00 -25.13 23.93
CA ILE A 38 -35.13 -24.47 24.58
C ILE A 38 -36.42 -24.91 23.84
N PRO A 39 -37.46 -25.37 24.55
CA PRO A 39 -38.66 -25.89 23.91
C PRO A 39 -39.54 -24.78 23.33
N ILE A 40 -40.07 -25.07 22.14
CA ILE A 40 -41.13 -24.33 21.45
C ILE A 40 -42.41 -24.44 22.28
N HIS A 41 -42.99 -23.29 22.66
CA HIS A 41 -44.36 -23.20 23.12
C HIS A 41 -45.16 -22.39 22.11
N CYS A 42 -46.12 -23.05 21.46
CA CYS A 42 -47.18 -22.47 20.65
C CYS A 42 -48.27 -21.84 21.53
N MET A 43 -49.23 -21.17 20.88
CA MET A 43 -50.41 -20.44 21.39
C MET A 43 -50.15 -18.94 21.56
N ALA A 44 -50.96 -18.02 21.03
CA ALA A 44 -52.13 -18.07 20.15
C ALA A 44 -52.30 -16.65 19.55
N ASP A 45 -53.16 -16.55 18.54
CA ASP A 45 -53.56 -15.34 17.83
C ASP A 45 -53.94 -14.16 18.74
N GLU A 46 -53.52 -12.93 18.39
CA GLU A 46 -54.33 -11.73 18.55
C GLU A 46 -53.97 -10.66 17.50
N GLU A 47 -55.01 -9.90 17.14
CA GLU A 47 -55.21 -9.12 15.92
C GLU A 47 -54.26 -7.94 15.70
N SER A 48 -54.02 -7.64 14.42
CA SER A 48 -53.51 -6.35 13.96
C SER A 48 -54.56 -5.24 14.10
N PRO A 49 -54.14 -4.01 14.43
CA PRO A 49 -54.76 -2.85 13.83
C PRO A 49 -53.77 -2.03 13.02
N ASN A 50 -54.21 -1.78 11.79
CA ASN A 50 -53.72 -0.86 10.80
C ASN A 50 -53.39 0.53 11.41
N ARG A 51 -52.14 1.00 11.30
CA ARG A 51 -51.79 2.43 11.37
C ARG A 51 -50.76 2.77 10.30
N SER A 52 -51.28 3.40 9.27
CA SER A 52 -50.57 4.28 8.35
C SER A 52 -49.80 5.36 9.13
N GLY A 53 -48.48 5.22 9.15
CA GLY A 53 -47.55 6.24 9.60
C GLY A 53 -46.42 6.32 8.59
N ASP A 54 -46.45 7.36 7.76
CA ASP A 54 -45.33 7.79 6.93
C ASP A 54 -44.22 8.30 7.85
N GLY A 55 -43.46 7.36 8.39
CA GLY A 55 -42.28 7.61 9.20
C GLY A 55 -41.07 7.53 8.29
N SER A 56 -40.61 8.67 7.78
CA SER A 56 -39.25 8.78 7.25
C SER A 56 -38.30 8.37 8.38
N VAL A 57 -37.83 7.12 8.35
CA VAL A 57 -36.85 6.61 9.30
C VAL A 57 -35.57 7.40 9.06
N SER A 58 -35.33 8.43 9.87
CA SER A 58 -34.05 9.12 9.90
C SER A 58 -33.04 8.13 10.47
N VAL A 59 -32.31 7.44 9.59
CA VAL A 59 -31.19 6.60 9.99
C VAL A 59 -30.23 7.49 10.77
N PRO A 60 -29.92 7.19 12.04
CA PRO A 60 -28.99 8.00 12.81
C PRO A 60 -27.64 8.01 12.09
N PRO A 61 -26.90 9.14 12.12
CA PRO A 61 -25.60 9.19 11.48
C PRO A 61 -24.70 8.05 12.00
N PRO A 62 -23.92 7.40 11.12
CA PRO A 62 -23.06 6.30 11.53
C PRO A 62 -22.12 6.77 12.64
N SER A 63 -21.86 5.89 13.62
CA SER A 63 -20.89 6.19 14.67
C SER A 63 -19.48 6.37 14.07
N LEU A 64 -18.60 7.07 14.79
CA LEU A 64 -17.18 7.20 14.40
C LEU A 64 -16.52 5.83 14.18
N ALA A 65 -16.89 4.83 14.97
CA ALA A 65 -16.39 3.46 14.81
C ALA A 65 -16.92 2.81 13.53
N SER A 66 -18.23 2.92 13.24
CA SER A 66 -18.83 2.33 12.03
C SER A 66 -18.20 2.92 10.77
N SER A 67 -18.19 4.25 10.65
CA SER A 67 -17.62 4.95 9.49
C SER A 67 -16.14 4.64 9.28
N ALA A 68 -15.36 4.51 10.35
CA ALA A 68 -13.96 4.09 10.25
C ALA A 68 -13.84 2.65 9.71
N ILE A 69 -14.64 1.71 10.21
CA ILE A 69 -14.62 0.32 9.75
C ILE A 69 -15.11 0.20 8.31
N ASP A 70 -16.13 0.95 7.91
CA ASP A 70 -16.64 0.96 6.53
C ASP A 70 -15.59 1.52 5.56
N PHE A 71 -14.94 2.62 5.92
CA PHE A 71 -13.83 3.21 5.16
C PHE A 71 -12.65 2.22 5.02
N LEU A 72 -12.22 1.58 6.11
CA LEU A 72 -11.13 0.61 6.08
C LEU A 72 -11.51 -0.66 5.30
N SER A 73 -12.77 -1.08 5.37
CA SER A 73 -13.30 -2.20 4.60
C SER A 73 -13.26 -1.90 3.11
N LEU A 74 -13.59 -0.67 2.70
CA LEU A 74 -13.43 -0.23 1.32
C LEU A 74 -11.95 -0.25 0.88
N CYS A 75 -11.04 0.26 1.73
CA CYS A 75 -9.61 0.26 1.46
C CYS A 75 -9.01 -1.15 1.31
N SER A 76 -9.69 -2.21 1.78
CA SER A 76 -9.23 -3.59 1.57
C SER A 76 -9.03 -3.94 0.10
N ARG A 77 -9.75 -3.29 -0.82
CA ARG A 77 -9.61 -3.46 -2.27
C ARG A 77 -8.21 -3.14 -2.79
N LEU A 78 -7.49 -2.23 -2.13
CA LEU A 78 -6.10 -1.89 -2.48
C LEU A 78 -5.15 -3.08 -2.30
N LYS A 79 -5.45 -3.99 -1.37
CA LYS A 79 -4.66 -5.21 -1.10
C LYS A 79 -4.83 -6.28 -2.17
N THR A 80 -5.96 -6.24 -2.89
CA THR A 80 -6.33 -7.25 -3.89
C THR A 80 -6.27 -6.73 -5.32
N THR A 81 -5.99 -5.44 -5.50
CA THR A 81 -5.88 -4.82 -6.82
C THR A 81 -4.41 -4.82 -7.22
N PRO A 82 -4.00 -5.63 -8.21
CA PRO A 82 -2.62 -5.66 -8.68
C PRO A 82 -2.31 -4.38 -9.47
N ARG A 83 -1.07 -3.89 -9.39
CA ARG A 83 -0.59 -2.78 -10.21
C ARG A 83 -0.63 -3.16 -11.70
N ALA A 84 -1.45 -2.45 -12.46
CA ALA A 84 -1.80 -2.77 -13.83
C ALA A 84 -0.61 -2.69 -14.80
N GLY A 85 0.41 -1.88 -14.48
CA GLY A 85 1.67 -1.84 -15.23
C GLY A 85 2.34 -3.21 -15.32
N TRP A 86 2.41 -3.92 -14.19
CA TRP A 86 3.02 -5.25 -14.09
C TRP A 86 2.16 -6.34 -14.72
N VAL A 87 0.84 -6.26 -14.51
CA VAL A 87 -0.13 -7.19 -15.14
C VAL A 87 0.01 -7.15 -16.67
N LYS A 88 0.11 -5.95 -17.26
CA LYS A 88 0.28 -5.74 -18.71
C LYS A 88 1.63 -6.19 -19.26
N ARG A 89 2.56 -6.60 -18.40
CA ARG A 89 3.87 -7.17 -18.75
C ARG A 89 3.99 -8.63 -18.32
N ASP A 90 2.87 -9.27 -18.01
CA ASP A 90 2.79 -10.67 -17.60
C ASP A 90 3.72 -11.00 -16.41
N VAL A 91 3.96 -10.04 -15.52
CA VAL A 91 4.65 -10.28 -14.24
C VAL A 91 3.82 -11.28 -13.44
N LYS A 92 4.47 -12.34 -12.96
CA LYS A 92 3.85 -13.34 -12.09
C LYS A 92 3.73 -12.76 -10.69
N ASN A 93 2.55 -12.91 -10.09
CA ASN A 93 2.24 -12.40 -8.75
C ASN A 93 2.65 -10.92 -8.58
N PRO A 94 2.12 -10.02 -9.42
CA PRO A 94 2.45 -8.60 -9.32
C PRO A 94 1.99 -8.05 -7.96
N GLU A 95 2.74 -7.09 -7.44
CA GLU A 95 2.41 -6.38 -6.22
C GLU A 95 1.01 -5.75 -6.29
N SER A 96 0.40 -5.57 -5.12
CA SER A 96 -0.83 -4.80 -4.98
C SER A 96 -0.55 -3.30 -4.85
N ILE A 97 -1.55 -2.45 -5.06
CA ILE A 97 -1.44 -1.00 -4.82
C ILE A 97 -1.06 -0.73 -3.35
N ALA A 98 -1.54 -1.57 -2.42
CA ALA A 98 -1.18 -1.45 -1.01
C ALA A 98 0.31 -1.75 -0.74
N ASP A 99 0.93 -2.69 -1.46
CA ASP A 99 2.36 -3.02 -1.33
C ASP A 99 3.23 -1.82 -1.78
N HIS A 100 2.86 -1.23 -2.93
CA HIS A 100 3.48 -0.03 -3.49
C HIS A 100 3.46 1.13 -2.47
N MET A 101 2.27 1.49 -1.96
CA MET A 101 2.13 2.57 -0.96
C MET A 101 2.83 2.27 0.36
N TYR A 102 2.85 0.99 0.79
CA TYR A 102 3.58 0.60 2.00
C TYR A 102 5.08 0.86 1.86
N ARG A 103 5.69 0.43 0.74
CA ARG A 103 7.12 0.65 0.52
C ARG A 103 7.45 2.13 0.34
N MET A 104 6.57 2.93 -0.28
CA MET A 104 6.74 4.39 -0.30
C MET A 104 6.71 5.01 1.11
N GLY A 105 5.84 4.55 1.99
CA GLY A 105 5.83 4.98 3.40
C GLY A 105 7.16 4.67 4.10
N LEU A 106 7.74 3.50 3.83
CA LEU A 106 9.09 3.16 4.32
C LEU A 106 10.17 4.05 3.71
N MET A 107 10.09 4.38 2.42
CA MET A 107 11.04 5.28 1.76
C MET A 107 11.04 6.66 2.41
N ALA A 108 9.86 7.21 2.72
CA ALA A 108 9.74 8.44 3.49
C ALA A 108 10.35 8.30 4.89
N LEU A 109 10.09 7.20 5.59
CA LEU A 109 10.62 6.96 6.93
C LEU A 109 12.16 6.86 6.97
N VAL A 110 12.77 6.15 6.02
CA VAL A 110 14.24 5.91 5.99
C VAL A 110 15.02 6.99 5.26
N SER A 111 14.33 7.93 4.60
CA SER A 111 14.98 9.07 3.99
C SER A 111 15.71 9.92 5.03
N SER A 112 16.87 10.44 4.66
CA SER A 112 17.57 11.45 5.46
C SER A 112 16.69 12.69 5.59
N ASP A 113 16.77 13.40 6.72
CA ASP A 113 16.03 14.65 6.90
C ASP A 113 16.34 15.65 5.77
N ILE A 114 15.29 16.17 5.14
CA ILE A 114 15.39 17.12 4.03
C ILE A 114 15.00 18.50 4.59
N PRO A 115 15.87 19.51 4.51
CA PRO A 115 15.56 20.85 5.01
C PRO A 115 14.26 21.40 4.41
N GLY A 116 13.33 21.84 5.27
CA GLY A 116 12.05 22.41 4.84
C GLY A 116 11.01 21.39 4.38
N VAL A 117 11.22 20.10 4.63
CA VAL A 117 10.26 19.02 4.32
C VAL A 117 9.82 18.34 5.62
N ASN A 118 8.52 18.19 5.82
CA ASN A 118 7.95 17.42 6.92
C ASN A 118 7.87 15.93 6.56
N ARG A 119 8.74 15.10 7.16
CA ARG A 119 8.78 13.65 6.94
C ARG A 119 7.47 12.94 7.28
N ASP A 120 6.83 13.30 8.38
CA ASP A 120 5.56 12.66 8.80
C ASP A 120 4.45 12.94 7.79
N LYS A 121 4.44 14.16 7.23
CA LYS A 121 3.52 14.51 6.14
C LYS A 121 3.82 13.73 4.86
N CYS A 122 5.08 13.53 4.49
CA CYS A 122 5.45 12.66 3.37
C CYS A 122 4.96 11.23 3.59
N MET A 123 5.09 10.68 4.79
CA MET A 123 4.59 9.34 5.13
C MET A 123 3.07 9.25 4.99
N LYS A 124 2.32 10.22 5.55
CA LYS A 124 0.86 10.28 5.43
C LYS A 124 0.40 10.41 3.99
N MET A 125 1.06 11.28 3.21
CA MET A 125 0.77 11.47 1.80
C MET A 125 1.05 10.19 0.99
N ALA A 126 2.17 9.50 1.25
CA ALA A 126 2.51 8.25 0.58
C ALA A 126 1.43 7.16 0.76
N ILE A 127 0.85 7.03 1.96
CA ILE A 127 -0.19 6.01 2.22
C ILE A 127 -1.60 6.42 1.75
N VAL A 128 -1.78 7.67 1.28
CA VAL A 128 -3.07 8.22 0.82
C VAL A 128 -3.10 8.46 -0.69
N HIS A 129 -1.96 8.65 -1.35
CA HIS A 129 -1.91 9.20 -2.69
C HIS A 129 -2.69 8.39 -3.76
N ASP A 130 -2.64 7.05 -3.69
CA ASP A 130 -3.36 6.14 -4.59
C ASP A 130 -4.64 5.57 -3.92
N ILE A 131 -5.14 6.17 -2.83
CA ILE A 131 -6.27 5.62 -2.07
C ILE A 131 -7.57 5.53 -2.89
N ALA A 132 -7.76 6.47 -3.82
CA ALA A 132 -8.91 6.52 -4.72
C ALA A 132 -8.98 5.30 -5.65
N GLU A 133 -7.86 4.64 -5.91
CA GLU A 133 -7.79 3.42 -6.73
C GLU A 133 -8.53 2.24 -6.10
N ALA A 134 -8.89 2.31 -4.81
CA ALA A 134 -9.82 1.37 -4.17
C ALA A 134 -11.20 1.34 -4.87
N ILE A 135 -11.57 2.41 -5.56
CA ILE A 135 -12.82 2.54 -6.32
C ILE A 135 -12.55 2.52 -7.82
N VAL A 136 -11.58 3.30 -8.30
CA VAL A 136 -11.38 3.49 -9.75
C VAL A 136 -10.48 2.44 -10.41
N GLY A 137 -9.73 1.67 -9.61
CA GLY A 137 -8.67 0.78 -10.07
C GLY A 137 -7.42 1.53 -10.55
N ASP A 138 -6.33 0.80 -10.80
CA ASP A 138 -5.07 1.38 -11.28
C ASP A 138 -5.18 1.80 -12.76
N ILE A 139 -5.48 3.09 -12.98
CA ILE A 139 -5.59 3.70 -14.31
C ILE A 139 -4.20 4.08 -14.83
N THR A 140 -3.62 3.20 -15.63
CA THR A 140 -2.33 3.42 -16.29
C THR A 140 -2.43 4.19 -17.62
N PRO A 141 -1.34 4.79 -18.14
CA PRO A 141 -1.36 5.55 -19.40
C PRO A 141 -1.88 4.76 -20.62
N SER A 142 -1.72 3.44 -20.63
CA SER A 142 -2.21 2.58 -21.71
C SER A 142 -3.72 2.33 -21.69
N CYS A 143 -4.45 2.81 -20.67
CA CYS A 143 -5.91 2.73 -20.62
C CYS A 143 -6.61 3.77 -21.52
N GLY A 144 -5.87 4.74 -22.09
CA GLY A 144 -6.44 5.76 -22.97
C GLY A 144 -7.35 6.78 -22.27
N VAL A 145 -7.30 6.84 -20.93
CA VAL A 145 -8.02 7.82 -20.12
C VAL A 145 -7.17 9.10 -20.06
N SER A 146 -7.77 10.26 -20.35
CA SER A 146 -7.06 11.54 -20.27
C SER A 146 -6.71 11.88 -18.82
N LYS A 147 -5.73 12.77 -18.61
CA LYS A 147 -5.34 13.19 -17.25
C LYS A 147 -6.51 13.83 -16.51
N GLU A 148 -7.31 14.63 -17.21
CA GLU A 148 -8.48 15.33 -16.68
C GLU A 148 -9.56 14.33 -16.26
N GLU A 149 -9.83 13.32 -17.08
CA GLU A 149 -10.83 12.29 -16.76
C GLU A 149 -10.37 11.37 -15.63
N LYS A 150 -9.07 11.01 -15.58
CA LYS A 150 -8.48 10.28 -14.44
C LYS A 150 -8.68 11.08 -13.15
N ASN A 151 -8.25 12.35 -13.15
CA ASN A 151 -8.37 13.22 -11.98
C ASN A 151 -9.82 13.41 -11.53
N ARG A 152 -10.77 13.59 -12.47
CA ARG A 152 -12.21 13.67 -12.15
C ARG A 152 -12.71 12.41 -11.44
N ARG A 153 -12.42 11.23 -11.98
CA ARG A 153 -12.85 9.94 -11.39
C ARG A 153 -12.25 9.73 -10.01
N GLU A 154 -10.97 10.04 -9.84
CA GLU A 154 -10.27 9.88 -8.56
C GLU A 154 -10.76 10.89 -7.52
N SER A 155 -11.02 12.14 -7.91
CA SER A 155 -11.63 13.14 -7.02
C SER A 155 -13.03 12.72 -6.57
N GLU A 156 -13.88 12.22 -7.47
CA GLU A 156 -15.22 11.71 -7.13
C GLU A 156 -15.15 10.50 -6.20
N ALA A 157 -14.21 9.58 -6.45
CA ALA A 157 -13.93 8.45 -5.58
C ALA A 157 -13.50 8.91 -4.18
N LEU A 158 -12.56 9.86 -4.09
CA LEU A 158 -12.08 10.40 -2.83
C LEU A 158 -13.20 11.09 -2.06
N GLU A 159 -14.02 11.91 -2.71
CA GLU A 159 -15.18 12.55 -2.10
C GLU A 159 -16.16 11.53 -1.51
N HIS A 160 -16.39 10.42 -2.22
CA HIS A 160 -17.20 9.32 -1.69
C HIS A 160 -16.56 8.67 -0.46
N MET A 161 -15.25 8.42 -0.49
CA MET A 161 -14.51 7.86 0.64
C MET A 161 -14.53 8.79 1.87
N CYS A 162 -14.37 10.09 1.67
CA CYS A 162 -14.44 11.11 2.72
C CYS A 162 -15.85 11.18 3.35
N LYS A 163 -16.91 11.08 2.54
CA LYS A 163 -18.30 10.97 3.04
C LYS A 163 -18.51 9.66 3.82
N LEU A 164 -17.97 8.54 3.34
CA LEU A 164 -18.04 7.24 4.02
C LEU A 164 -17.33 7.27 5.39
N LEU A 165 -16.23 8.01 5.51
CA LEU A 165 -15.51 8.22 6.76
C LEU A 165 -16.26 9.11 7.76
N GLY A 166 -17.37 9.72 7.35
CA GLY A 166 -18.21 10.59 8.18
C GLY A 166 -17.83 12.07 8.14
N GLY A 167 -16.97 12.50 7.20
CA GLY A 167 -16.51 13.89 7.09
C GLY A 167 -15.64 14.37 8.26
N GLY A 168 -15.57 15.70 8.42
CA GLY A 168 -14.80 16.38 9.46
C GLY A 168 -13.28 16.25 9.29
N GLU A 169 -12.53 16.61 10.33
CA GLU A 169 -11.07 16.78 10.29
C GLU A 169 -10.30 15.57 9.72
N ARG A 170 -10.75 14.34 10.00
CA ARG A 170 -10.11 13.12 9.48
C ARG A 170 -10.27 12.98 7.97
N ALA A 171 -11.43 13.34 7.43
CA ALA A 171 -11.70 13.28 6.00
C ALA A 171 -11.05 14.47 5.28
N GLU A 172 -11.02 15.64 5.91
CA GLU A 172 -10.33 16.83 5.43
C GLU A 172 -8.83 16.59 5.30
N GLU A 173 -8.18 15.99 6.30
CA GLU A 173 -6.75 15.65 6.23
C GLU A 173 -6.43 14.73 5.04
N ILE A 174 -7.27 13.73 4.77
CA ILE A 174 -7.11 12.81 3.64
C ILE A 174 -7.29 13.54 2.30
N ASP A 175 -8.33 14.37 2.18
CA ASP A 175 -8.60 15.17 0.98
C ASP A 175 -7.46 16.15 0.69
N GLU A 176 -6.99 16.87 1.70
CA GLU A 176 -5.88 17.82 1.58
C GLU A 176 -4.58 17.14 1.16
N LEU A 177 -4.22 16.01 1.79
CA LEU A 177 -3.02 15.25 1.42
C LEU A 177 -3.07 14.78 -0.03
N TRP A 178 -4.21 14.26 -0.48
CA TRP A 178 -4.39 13.78 -1.85
C TRP A 178 -4.32 14.92 -2.86
N ARG A 179 -5.02 16.04 -2.61
CA ARG A 179 -5.00 17.22 -3.49
C ARG A 179 -3.61 17.84 -3.58
N GLU A 180 -2.89 17.92 -2.46
CA GLU A 180 -1.53 18.44 -2.43
C GLU A 180 -0.56 17.57 -3.24
N TYR A 181 -0.69 16.24 -3.13
CA TYR A 181 0.06 15.31 -3.96
C TYR A 181 -0.22 15.53 -5.45
N GLU A 182 -1.48 15.66 -5.84
CA GLU A 182 -1.89 15.87 -7.23
C GLU A 182 -1.44 17.23 -7.80
N ALA A 183 -1.42 18.27 -6.97
CA ALA A 183 -0.88 19.58 -7.35
C ALA A 183 0.64 19.54 -7.59
N ASN A 184 1.39 18.73 -6.84
CA ASN A 184 2.85 18.58 -6.94
C ASN A 184 3.61 19.93 -6.77
N GLU A 185 3.10 20.82 -5.93
CA GLU A 185 3.69 22.15 -5.72
C GLU A 185 4.57 22.20 -4.47
N SER A 186 4.15 21.54 -3.38
CA SER A 186 4.84 21.54 -2.10
C SER A 186 6.14 20.72 -2.13
N PRO A 187 7.11 21.03 -1.24
CA PRO A 187 8.32 20.22 -1.08
C PRO A 187 7.99 18.74 -0.79
N GLU A 188 7.00 18.48 0.07
CA GLU A 188 6.54 17.13 0.42
C GLU A 188 5.97 16.40 -0.79
N ALA A 189 5.07 17.03 -1.56
CA ALA A 189 4.49 16.41 -2.74
C ALA A 189 5.55 16.05 -3.79
N LYS A 190 6.55 16.91 -3.98
CA LYS A 190 7.68 16.64 -4.88
C LYS A 190 8.51 15.44 -4.43
N VAL A 191 8.76 15.33 -3.12
CA VAL A 191 9.45 14.17 -2.54
C VAL A 191 8.64 12.89 -2.75
N VAL A 192 7.33 12.90 -2.45
CA VAL A 192 6.47 11.72 -2.59
C VAL A 192 6.28 11.33 -4.06
N LYS A 193 6.17 12.29 -5.00
CA LYS A 193 6.14 12.01 -6.45
C LYS A 193 7.47 11.41 -6.95
N ASP A 194 8.59 11.75 -6.34
CA ASP A 194 9.87 11.08 -6.63
C ASP A 194 9.87 9.66 -6.04
N PHE A 195 9.38 9.46 -4.82
CA PHE A 195 9.26 8.13 -4.21
C PHE A 195 8.35 7.19 -4.99
N ASP A 196 7.21 7.65 -5.50
CA ASP A 196 6.33 6.86 -6.40
C ASP A 196 7.10 6.30 -7.60
N LYS A 197 7.84 7.17 -8.31
CA LYS A 197 8.66 6.74 -9.46
C LYS A 197 9.83 5.84 -9.06
N LEU A 198 10.49 6.16 -7.95
CA LEU A 198 11.64 5.40 -7.42
C LEU A 198 11.23 3.99 -7.02
N GLU A 199 10.10 3.87 -6.32
CA GLU A 199 9.50 2.60 -5.91
C GLU A 199 9.21 1.75 -7.15
N MET A 200 8.58 2.34 -8.17
CA MET A 200 8.27 1.66 -9.43
C MET A 200 9.52 1.13 -10.16
N ILE A 201 10.60 1.93 -10.28
CA ILE A 201 11.83 1.47 -10.95
C ILE A 201 12.65 0.49 -10.10
N LEU A 202 12.54 0.56 -8.77
CA LEU A 202 13.13 -0.43 -7.89
C LEU A 202 12.40 -1.77 -8.04
N GLN A 203 11.07 -1.76 -8.06
CA GLN A 203 10.25 -2.95 -8.29
C GLN A 203 10.51 -3.56 -9.67
N ALA A 204 10.65 -2.71 -10.70
CA ALA A 204 11.03 -3.17 -12.04
C ALA A 204 12.36 -3.95 -12.00
N LEU A 205 13.40 -3.39 -11.37
CA LEU A 205 14.69 -4.06 -11.23
C LEU A 205 14.57 -5.42 -10.52
N GLU A 206 13.79 -5.50 -9.44
CA GLU A 206 13.55 -6.75 -8.71
C GLU A 206 12.83 -7.78 -9.59
N TYR A 207 11.81 -7.39 -10.36
CA TYR A 207 11.13 -8.29 -11.30
C TYR A 207 12.00 -8.71 -12.49
N GLU A 208 12.88 -7.85 -12.99
CA GLU A 208 13.87 -8.24 -14.00
C GLU A 208 14.79 -9.34 -13.46
N GLN A 209 15.26 -9.20 -12.21
CA GLN A 209 16.14 -10.18 -11.55
C GLN A 209 15.43 -11.51 -11.26
N GLU A 210 14.23 -11.45 -10.71
CA GLU A 210 13.49 -12.64 -10.27
C GLU A 210 12.85 -13.40 -11.42
N GLN A 211 12.40 -12.68 -12.46
CA GLN A 211 11.55 -13.25 -13.50
C GLN A 211 12.15 -13.15 -14.91
N GLY A 212 13.34 -12.57 -15.07
CA GLY A 212 14.04 -12.47 -16.36
C GLY A 212 13.27 -11.68 -17.41
N LYS A 213 12.50 -10.67 -16.99
CA LYS A 213 11.75 -9.79 -17.89
C LYS A 213 12.59 -8.62 -18.36
N ASP A 214 12.23 -8.05 -19.51
CA ASP A 214 12.70 -6.75 -19.95
C ASP A 214 11.66 -5.69 -19.54
N LEU A 215 12.05 -4.80 -18.62
CA LEU A 215 11.21 -3.74 -18.08
C LEU A 215 11.86 -2.36 -18.30
N GLU A 216 12.69 -2.21 -19.35
CA GLU A 216 13.39 -0.97 -19.70
C GLU A 216 12.47 0.24 -19.81
N GLU A 217 11.26 0.06 -20.32
CA GLU A 217 10.28 1.14 -20.49
C GLU A 217 9.94 1.85 -19.17
N PHE A 218 9.98 1.17 -18.03
CA PHE A 218 9.73 1.80 -16.72
C PHE A 218 10.85 2.76 -16.34
N PHE A 219 12.11 2.43 -16.66
CA PHE A 219 13.26 3.30 -16.47
C PHE A 219 13.25 4.47 -17.47
N THR A 220 12.99 4.18 -18.75
CA THR A 220 12.92 5.22 -19.79
C THR A 220 11.78 6.21 -19.50
N SER A 221 10.63 5.73 -19.01
CA SER A 221 9.48 6.59 -18.70
C SER A 221 9.72 7.54 -17.52
N THR A 222 10.70 7.28 -16.65
CA THR A 222 11.01 8.10 -15.47
C THR A 222 12.28 8.93 -15.65
N ALA A 223 13.07 8.68 -16.69
CA ALA A 223 14.29 9.43 -16.99
C ALA A 223 14.02 10.94 -17.07
N GLY A 224 14.79 11.72 -16.31
CA GLY A 224 14.67 13.19 -16.26
C GLY A 224 13.44 13.73 -15.50
N LYS A 225 12.63 12.87 -14.86
CA LYS A 225 11.41 13.29 -14.13
C LYS A 225 11.57 13.40 -12.61
N PHE A 226 12.75 13.10 -12.07
CA PHE A 226 13.05 13.25 -10.64
C PHE A 226 13.33 14.72 -10.30
N GLN A 227 12.60 15.25 -9.32
CA GLN A 227 12.56 16.68 -9.03
C GLN A 227 13.59 17.06 -7.96
N THR A 228 13.68 16.24 -6.92
CA THR A 228 14.48 16.48 -5.70
C THR A 228 15.87 15.88 -5.81
N ASP A 229 16.80 16.36 -5.00
CA ASP A 229 18.17 15.84 -4.99
C ASP A 229 18.23 14.41 -4.44
N ILE A 230 17.41 14.08 -3.44
CA ILE A 230 17.27 12.70 -2.93
C ILE A 230 16.69 11.78 -4.00
N GLY A 231 15.67 12.25 -4.74
CA GLY A 231 15.06 11.53 -5.85
C GLY A 231 16.07 11.17 -6.92
N LYS A 232 16.85 12.17 -7.38
CA LYS A 232 17.92 11.98 -8.37
C LYS A 232 19.00 11.04 -7.85
N ALA A 233 19.43 11.19 -6.60
CA ALA A 233 20.49 10.37 -6.02
C ALA A 233 20.09 8.89 -5.95
N TRP A 234 18.87 8.58 -5.49
CA TRP A 234 18.40 7.20 -5.41
C TRP A 234 18.15 6.59 -6.80
N ALA A 235 17.64 7.38 -7.75
CA ALA A 235 17.45 6.92 -9.13
C ALA A 235 18.79 6.54 -9.79
N LEU A 236 19.84 7.35 -9.57
CA LEU A 236 21.19 7.05 -10.04
C LEU A 236 21.75 5.76 -9.43
N GLU A 237 21.50 5.53 -8.13
CA GLU A 237 21.92 4.31 -7.45
C GLU A 237 21.18 3.07 -7.99
N ILE A 238 19.86 3.14 -8.17
CA ILE A 238 19.07 2.05 -8.78
C ILE A 238 19.59 1.73 -10.19
N ALA A 239 19.78 2.75 -11.03
CA ALA A 239 20.31 2.58 -12.38
C ALA A 239 21.73 1.99 -12.38
N SER A 240 22.56 2.36 -11.40
CA SER A 240 23.91 1.79 -11.22
C SER A 240 23.87 0.31 -10.88
N ARG A 241 22.95 -0.12 -10.01
CA ARG A 241 22.75 -1.54 -9.65
C ARG A 241 22.28 -2.34 -10.85
N ARG A 242 21.32 -1.83 -11.61
CA ARG A 242 20.82 -2.47 -12.83
C ARG A 242 21.92 -2.72 -13.86
N ARG A 243 22.78 -1.72 -14.13
CA ARG A 243 23.91 -1.86 -15.08
C ARG A 243 24.96 -2.90 -14.66
N LYS A 244 25.16 -3.14 -13.37
CA LYS A 244 26.13 -4.13 -12.88
C LYS A 244 25.67 -5.57 -13.08
N GLN A 245 24.41 -5.77 -13.43
CA GLN A 245 23.77 -7.07 -13.57
C GLN A 245 23.51 -7.46 -15.02
N GLN A 246 23.63 -6.51 -15.95
CA GLN A 246 23.68 -6.73 -17.40
C GLN A 246 25.11 -7.09 -17.82
#